data_AF-A0A543NN63-F1
#
_entry.id   AF-A0A543NN63-F1
#
_cell.length_a   1.000
_cell.length_b   1.000
_cell.length_c   1.000
_cell.angle_alpha   90.00
_cell.angle_beta   90.00
_cell.angle_gamma   90.00
#
_symmetry.space_group_name_H-M   'P 1'
#
loop_
_entity.id
_entity.type
_entity.pdbx_description
1 polymer ?
#
loop_
_entity_poly.entity_id
_entity_poly.type
_entity_poly.pdbx_seq_one_letter_code
_entity_poly.pdbx_strand_id
1 'polypeptide(L)'
;MATPNTPQRRHPPVRASIVLLLAGTALYVIPSAVHGNPPVDSAQDTLEYVRQRPSWRLVHMANILAVLLWAGAFTALAPVAAPASRTLGSWLRVLFTASAAVFAVYFSLHAFGLSTLADRYTAQGADPAAVLQQTEAVLTALGSTAFTAQAMLGASVALSGAVFSRSHLVPGWVGWCGAVAGTGWLVGALLVNFAVIVPFTALTWLWTVMLAVPLWRGATRETAPPASAVPSGSSGD
;
A
#
# COMPACT_ATOMS: atom_id res chain seq x y z
N MET A 1 16.64 9.16 -45.36
CA MET A 1 16.38 8.16 -44.30
C MET A 1 15.72 8.88 -43.13
N ALA A 2 14.43 8.66 -42.90
CA ALA A 2 13.73 9.22 -41.74
C ALA A 2 14.07 8.38 -40.50
N THR A 3 14.60 9.00 -39.45
CA THR A 3 14.76 8.35 -38.15
C THR A 3 13.38 7.95 -37.62
N PRO A 4 13.15 6.68 -37.25
CA PRO A 4 11.88 6.26 -36.69
C PRO A 4 11.62 7.04 -35.41
N ASN A 5 10.51 7.79 -35.39
CA ASN A 5 9.97 8.45 -34.22
C ASN A 5 9.77 7.39 -33.14
N THR A 6 10.71 7.29 -32.21
CA THR A 6 10.59 6.37 -31.09
C THR A 6 9.43 6.91 -30.24
N PRO A 7 8.35 6.15 -30.03
CA PRO A 7 7.21 6.64 -29.27
C PRO A 7 7.69 7.05 -27.88
N GLN A 8 7.62 8.35 -27.61
CA GLN A 8 7.99 8.94 -26.34
C GLN A 8 7.05 8.35 -25.28
N ARG A 9 7.55 7.42 -24.47
CA ARG A 9 6.76 6.80 -23.39
C ARG A 9 6.35 7.93 -22.44
N ARG A 10 5.06 8.27 -22.46
CA ARG A 10 4.48 9.24 -21.52
C ARG A 10 4.57 8.62 -20.13
N HIS A 11 5.50 9.12 -19.32
CA HIS A 11 5.54 8.77 -17.91
C HIS A 11 4.25 9.29 -17.25
N PRO A 12 3.59 8.49 -16.39
CA PRO A 12 2.49 9.02 -15.59
C PRO A 12 2.99 10.25 -14.80
N PRO A 13 2.14 11.27 -14.61
CA PRO A 13 2.57 12.49 -13.95
C PRO A 13 2.98 12.16 -12.51
N VAL A 14 4.25 12.40 -12.17
CA VAL A 14 4.86 12.12 -10.85
C VAL A 14 3.97 12.65 -9.70
N ARG A 15 3.35 13.82 -9.89
CA ARG A 15 2.41 14.42 -8.93
C ARG A 15 1.20 13.55 -8.65
N ALA A 16 0.59 12.95 -9.68
CA ALA A 16 -0.53 12.05 -9.48
C ALA A 16 -0.09 10.82 -8.68
N SER A 17 1.08 10.24 -8.97
CA SER A 17 1.60 9.10 -8.19
C SER A 17 1.86 9.45 -6.73
N ILE A 18 2.34 10.66 -6.44
CA ILE A 18 2.50 11.15 -5.06
C ILE A 18 1.14 11.31 -4.36
N VAL A 19 0.15 11.87 -5.05
CA VAL A 19 -1.22 11.99 -4.52
C VAL A 19 -1.80 10.61 -4.22
N LEU A 20 -1.64 9.64 -5.13
CA LEU A 20 -2.09 8.26 -4.90
C LEU A 20 -1.37 7.62 -3.70
N LEU A 21 -0.06 7.85 -3.54
CA LEU A 21 0.71 7.36 -2.39
C LEU A 21 0.15 7.90 -1.06
N LEU A 22 -0.11 9.21 -0.99
CA LEU A 22 -0.62 9.86 0.22
C LEU A 22 -2.08 9.48 0.49
N ALA A 23 -2.93 9.44 -0.54
CA ALA A 23 -4.31 8.99 -0.43
C ALA A 23 -4.39 7.54 0.04
N GLY A 24 -3.57 6.65 -0.54
CA GLY A 24 -3.46 5.27 -0.09
C GLY A 24 -3.01 5.17 1.38
N THR A 25 -2.04 6.01 1.79
CA THR A 25 -1.60 6.04 3.19
C THR A 25 -2.73 6.46 4.13
N ALA A 26 -3.47 7.52 3.80
CA ALA A 26 -4.60 7.98 4.59
C ALA A 26 -5.73 6.93 4.67
N LEU A 27 -6.07 6.30 3.54
CA LEU A 27 -7.05 5.22 3.46
C LEU A 27 -6.59 3.93 4.14
N TYR A 28 -5.31 3.77 4.46
CA TYR A 28 -4.84 2.66 5.29
C TYR A 28 -4.92 3.02 6.77
N VAL A 29 -4.38 4.18 7.16
CA VAL A 29 -4.25 4.61 8.56
C VAL A 29 -5.61 4.82 9.21
N ILE A 30 -6.50 5.58 8.55
CA ILE A 30 -7.79 5.99 9.15
C ILE A 30 -8.67 4.76 9.42
N PRO A 31 -8.94 3.87 8.44
CA PRO A 31 -9.65 2.61 8.68
C PRO A 31 -9.01 1.74 9.77
N SER A 32 -7.68 1.62 9.77
CA SER A 32 -6.98 0.79 10.77
C SER A 32 -7.14 1.32 12.19
N ALA A 33 -7.21 2.64 12.37
CA ALA A 33 -7.45 3.27 13.66
C ALA A 33 -8.89 3.06 14.17
N VAL A 34 -9.89 3.05 13.28
CA VAL A 34 -11.30 2.87 13.65
C VAL A 34 -11.73 1.40 13.73
N HIS A 35 -10.98 0.50 13.13
CA HIS A 35 -11.31 -0.93 13.03
C HIS A 35 -11.35 -1.64 14.40
N GLY A 36 -10.50 -1.22 15.34
CA GLY A 36 -10.34 -1.88 16.65
C GLY A 36 -9.75 -3.29 16.53
N ASN A 37 -9.82 -4.06 17.63
CA ASN A 37 -9.34 -5.44 17.68
C ASN A 37 -10.52 -6.43 17.79
N PRO A 38 -10.94 -7.08 16.69
CA PRO A 38 -12.02 -8.07 16.75
C PRO A 38 -11.62 -9.27 17.61
N PRO A 39 -12.57 -9.87 18.37
CA PRO A 39 -12.32 -11.03 19.22
C PRO A 39 -12.26 -12.33 18.39
N VAL A 40 -11.19 -12.50 17.62
CA VAL A 40 -11.04 -13.59 16.62
C VAL A 40 -10.99 -15.00 17.20
N ASP A 41 -10.82 -15.14 18.51
CA ASP A 41 -10.80 -16.45 19.19
C ASP A 41 -12.22 -17.02 19.42
N SER A 42 -13.26 -16.24 19.15
CA SER A 42 -14.67 -16.62 19.30
C SER A 42 -15.46 -16.24 18.06
N ALA A 43 -15.99 -17.23 17.36
CA ALA A 43 -16.83 -17.02 16.19
C ALA A 43 -18.07 -16.17 16.54
N GLN A 44 -18.74 -16.49 17.66
CA GLN A 44 -19.91 -15.75 18.11
C GLN A 44 -19.59 -14.29 18.42
N ASP A 45 -18.53 -14.04 19.19
CA ASP A 45 -18.16 -12.67 19.57
C ASP A 45 -17.68 -11.87 18.35
N THR A 46 -17.03 -12.53 17.38
CA THR A 46 -16.66 -11.89 16.11
C THR A 46 -17.91 -11.45 15.34
N LEU A 47 -18.92 -12.31 15.20
CA LEU A 47 -20.15 -11.94 14.47
C LEU A 47 -20.87 -10.78 15.14
N GLU A 48 -20.96 -10.79 16.48
CA GLU A 48 -21.56 -9.69 17.23
C GLU A 48 -20.73 -8.41 17.10
N TYR A 49 -19.41 -8.50 17.15
CA TYR A 49 -18.49 -7.38 16.93
C TYR A 49 -18.66 -6.73 15.55
N VAL A 50 -18.81 -7.55 14.51
CA VAL A 50 -19.04 -7.10 13.12
C VAL A 50 -20.41 -6.45 12.98
N ARG A 51 -21.45 -7.07 13.56
CA ARG A 51 -22.84 -6.56 13.52
C ARG A 51 -22.96 -5.17 14.14
N GLN A 52 -22.24 -4.92 15.23
CA GLN A 52 -22.22 -3.61 15.91
C GLN A 52 -21.51 -2.51 15.10
N ARG A 53 -20.89 -2.84 13.96
CA ARG A 53 -20.10 -1.91 13.12
C ARG A 53 -20.67 -1.83 11.71
N PRO A 54 -21.65 -0.95 11.45
CA PRO A 54 -22.27 -0.82 10.12
C PRO A 54 -21.27 -0.40 9.03
N SER A 55 -20.15 0.22 9.40
CA SER A 55 -19.07 0.59 8.49
C SER A 55 -18.05 -0.52 8.23
N TRP A 56 -18.17 -1.70 8.85
CA TRP A 56 -17.19 -2.80 8.78
C TRP A 56 -16.77 -3.11 7.34
N ARG A 57 -17.74 -3.33 6.45
CA ARG A 57 -17.48 -3.62 5.04
C ARG A 57 -16.74 -2.48 4.34
N LEU A 58 -17.15 -1.24 4.58
CA LEU A 58 -16.55 -0.05 3.94
C LEU A 58 -15.11 0.19 4.41
N VAL A 59 -14.84 0.02 5.71
CA VAL A 59 -13.49 0.11 6.30
C VAL A 59 -12.54 -0.84 5.57
N HIS A 60 -12.93 -2.11 5.43
CA HIS A 60 -12.09 -3.10 4.76
C HIS A 60 -11.92 -2.86 3.25
N MET A 61 -12.96 -2.38 2.57
CA MET A 61 -12.84 -1.95 1.17
C MET A 61 -11.87 -0.77 1.00
N ALA A 62 -11.87 0.18 1.94
CA ALA A 62 -10.91 1.27 1.94
C ALA A 62 -9.47 0.77 2.15
N ASN A 63 -9.22 -0.22 3.02
CA ASN A 63 -7.91 -0.86 3.14
C ASN A 63 -7.45 -1.54 1.83
N ILE A 64 -8.35 -2.21 1.11
CA ILE A 64 -8.01 -2.81 -0.20
C ILE A 64 -7.62 -1.72 -1.20
N LEU A 65 -8.44 -0.67 -1.30
CA LEU A 65 -8.15 0.48 -2.16
C LEU A 65 -6.81 1.12 -1.80
N ALA A 66 -6.50 1.26 -0.52
CA ALA A 66 -5.23 1.79 -0.05
C ALA A 66 -4.02 1.03 -0.61
N VAL A 67 -4.03 -0.29 -0.54
CA VAL A 67 -2.93 -1.13 -1.05
C VAL A 67 -2.85 -1.09 -2.57
N LEU A 68 -3.98 -1.01 -3.28
CA LEU A 68 -4.00 -0.82 -4.74
C LEU A 68 -3.39 0.54 -5.14
N LEU A 69 -3.70 1.60 -4.39
CA LEU A 69 -3.14 2.93 -4.60
C LEU A 69 -1.62 2.94 -4.36
N TRP A 70 -1.15 2.26 -3.30
CA TRP A 70 0.29 2.06 -3.07
C TRP A 70 0.95 1.29 -4.20
N ALA A 71 0.36 0.17 -4.65
CA ALA A 71 0.90 -0.63 -5.75
C ALA A 71 1.05 0.20 -7.03
N GLY A 72 0.03 0.99 -7.38
CA GLY A 72 0.06 1.90 -8.51
C GLY A 72 1.10 3.01 -8.35
N ALA A 73 1.13 3.67 -7.20
CA ALA A 73 2.06 4.77 -6.91
C ALA A 73 3.52 4.33 -6.95
N PHE A 74 3.88 3.26 -6.24
CA PHE A 74 5.27 2.79 -6.19
C PHE A 74 5.75 2.26 -7.54
N THR A 75 4.90 1.52 -8.27
CA THR A 75 5.22 1.04 -9.61
C THR A 75 5.44 2.18 -10.60
N ALA A 76 4.64 3.26 -10.51
CA ALA A 76 4.77 4.44 -11.36
C ALA A 76 6.00 5.29 -11.01
N LEU A 77 6.33 5.42 -9.72
CA LEU A 77 7.45 6.24 -9.24
C LEU A 77 8.82 5.57 -9.45
N ALA A 78 8.91 4.24 -9.33
CA ALA A 78 10.17 3.50 -9.43
C ALA A 78 11.01 3.82 -10.69
N PRO A 79 10.47 3.77 -11.94
CA PRO A 79 11.26 4.03 -13.14
C PRO A 79 11.74 5.48 -13.25
N VAL A 80 11.01 6.43 -12.66
CA VAL A 80 11.38 7.85 -12.65
C VAL A 80 12.45 8.11 -11.60
N ALA A 81 12.28 7.57 -10.39
CA ALA A 81 13.16 7.82 -9.27
C ALA A 81 14.51 7.10 -9.40
N ALA A 82 14.53 5.87 -9.94
CA ALA A 82 15.72 5.03 -9.99
C ALA A 82 15.84 4.29 -11.35
N PRO A 83 16.07 5.01 -12.47
CA PRO A 83 16.10 4.42 -13.80
C PRO A 83 17.20 3.37 -14.00
N ALA A 84 18.29 3.43 -13.22
CA ALA A 84 19.34 2.41 -13.22
C ALA A 84 18.90 1.08 -12.55
N SER A 85 17.80 1.09 -11.80
CA SER A 85 17.28 -0.06 -11.04
C SER A 85 16.13 -0.77 -11.77
N ARG A 86 16.16 -0.85 -13.11
CA ARG A 86 15.04 -1.40 -13.92
C ARG A 86 14.60 -2.79 -13.48
N THR A 87 15.56 -3.67 -13.19
CA THR A 87 15.29 -5.04 -12.73
C THR A 87 14.54 -5.04 -11.40
N LEU A 88 15.00 -4.25 -10.42
CA LEU A 88 14.32 -4.11 -9.13
C LEU A 88 12.93 -3.49 -9.28
N GLY A 89 12.76 -2.51 -10.17
CA GLY A 89 11.46 -1.94 -10.49
C GLY A 89 10.47 -2.95 -11.10
N SER A 90 10.96 -3.88 -11.93
CA SER A 90 10.11 -4.97 -12.47
C SER A 90 9.68 -5.94 -11.37
N TRP A 91 10.61 -6.36 -10.50
CA TRP A 91 10.30 -7.19 -9.34
C TRP A 91 9.33 -6.50 -8.39
N LEU A 92 9.52 -5.19 -8.16
CA LEU A 92 8.64 -4.39 -7.33
C LEU A 92 7.20 -4.44 -7.82
N ARG A 93 6.99 -4.24 -9.12
CA ARG A 93 5.67 -4.33 -9.75
C ARG A 93 5.05 -5.71 -9.54
N VAL A 94 5.79 -6.78 -9.84
CA VAL A 94 5.29 -8.16 -9.67
C VAL A 94 4.90 -8.41 -8.21
N LEU A 95 5.78 -8.04 -7.28
CA LEU A 95 5.58 -8.28 -5.86
C LEU A 95 4.41 -7.45 -5.30
N PHE A 96 4.28 -6.17 -5.65
CA PHE A 96 3.14 -5.35 -5.23
C PHE A 96 1.82 -5.81 -5.84
N THR A 97 1.80 -6.22 -7.10
CA THR A 97 0.58 -6.77 -7.72
C THR A 97 0.14 -8.04 -7.01
N ALA A 98 1.07 -8.97 -6.76
CA ALA A 98 0.77 -10.19 -6.03
C ALA A 98 0.34 -9.91 -4.58
N SER A 99 1.04 -8.99 -3.89
CA SER A 99 0.70 -8.55 -2.53
C SER A 99 -0.70 -7.94 -2.48
N ALA A 100 -1.03 -7.04 -3.40
CA ALA A 100 -2.35 -6.43 -3.46
C ALA A 100 -3.46 -7.46 -3.71
N ALA A 101 -3.22 -8.46 -4.56
CA ALA A 101 -4.18 -9.53 -4.82
C ALA A 101 -4.43 -10.39 -3.56
N VAL A 102 -3.38 -10.84 -2.89
CA VAL A 102 -3.49 -11.63 -1.65
C VAL A 102 -4.12 -10.81 -0.53
N PHE A 103 -3.74 -9.54 -0.40
CA PHE A 103 -4.33 -8.61 0.54
C PHE A 103 -5.82 -8.38 0.27
N ALA A 104 -6.21 -8.24 -1.00
CA ALA A 104 -7.60 -8.10 -1.40
C ALA A 104 -8.44 -9.33 -1.03
N VAL A 105 -7.91 -10.55 -1.21
CA VAL A 105 -8.58 -11.78 -0.76
C VAL A 105 -8.77 -11.76 0.75
N TYR A 106 -7.70 -11.51 1.51
CA TYR A 106 -7.74 -11.45 2.98
C TYR A 106 -8.78 -10.44 3.49
N PHE A 107 -8.74 -9.20 2.99
CA PHE A 107 -9.70 -8.16 3.42
C PHE A 107 -11.11 -8.37 2.84
N SER A 108 -11.28 -9.11 1.75
CA SER A 108 -12.61 -9.47 1.23
C SER A 108 -13.31 -10.50 2.12
N LEU A 109 -12.56 -11.44 2.72
CA LEU A 109 -13.10 -12.37 3.71
C LEU A 109 -13.65 -11.62 4.93
N HIS A 110 -12.95 -10.58 5.40
CA HIS A 110 -13.48 -9.68 6.42
C HIS A 110 -14.70 -8.91 5.95
N ALA A 111 -14.60 -8.20 4.82
CA ALA A 111 -15.61 -7.25 4.36
C ALA A 111 -16.93 -7.90 3.92
N PHE A 112 -16.83 -9.06 3.27
CA PHE A 112 -17.97 -9.76 2.70
C PHE A 112 -18.26 -11.04 3.47
N GLY A 113 -17.26 -11.89 3.69
CA GLY A 113 -17.43 -13.16 4.39
C GLY A 113 -18.06 -12.98 5.78
N LEU A 114 -17.37 -12.24 6.67
CA LEU A 114 -17.85 -12.03 8.03
C LEU A 114 -19.13 -11.18 8.08
N SER A 115 -19.27 -10.15 7.26
CA SER A 115 -20.51 -9.35 7.24
C SER A 115 -21.72 -10.18 6.82
N THR A 116 -21.60 -11.00 5.77
CA THR A 116 -22.70 -11.88 5.33
C THR A 116 -23.05 -12.92 6.39
N LEU A 117 -22.06 -13.47 7.09
CA LEU A 117 -22.31 -14.40 8.19
C LEU A 117 -22.97 -13.71 9.40
N ALA A 118 -22.58 -12.48 9.71
CA ALA A 118 -23.19 -11.70 10.79
C ALA A 118 -24.67 -11.40 10.49
N ASP A 119 -24.99 -11.00 9.26
CA ASP A 119 -26.37 -10.79 8.81
C ASP A 119 -27.18 -12.09 8.93
N ARG A 120 -26.63 -13.21 8.45
CA ARG A 120 -27.28 -14.54 8.52
C ARG A 120 -27.49 -15.04 9.93
N TYR A 121 -26.55 -14.80 10.85
CA TYR A 121 -26.62 -15.27 12.23
C TYR A 121 -27.84 -14.71 12.98
N THR A 122 -28.26 -13.48 12.62
CA THR A 122 -29.42 -12.82 13.24
C THR A 122 -30.73 -12.95 12.44
N ALA A 123 -30.68 -13.58 11.27
CA ALA A 123 -31.85 -13.74 10.43
C ALA A 123 -32.88 -14.70 11.07
N GLN A 124 -34.17 -14.38 10.93
CA GLN A 124 -35.24 -15.24 11.43
C GLN A 124 -35.18 -16.61 10.74
N GLY A 125 -35.20 -17.69 11.53
CA GLY A 125 -35.11 -19.06 11.02
C GLY A 125 -33.70 -19.51 10.63
N ALA A 126 -32.67 -18.72 10.93
CA ALA A 126 -31.29 -19.15 10.80
C ALA A 126 -30.99 -20.35 11.71
N ASP A 127 -30.09 -21.22 11.27
CA ASP A 127 -29.45 -22.24 12.11
C ASP A 127 -28.15 -21.64 12.69
N PRO A 128 -28.12 -21.23 13.97
CA PRO A 128 -26.97 -20.56 14.55
C PRO A 128 -25.73 -21.46 14.59
N ALA A 129 -25.90 -22.76 14.80
CA ALA A 129 -24.79 -23.70 14.88
C ALA A 129 -24.07 -23.83 13.53
N ALA A 130 -24.84 -23.94 12.43
CA ALA A 130 -24.27 -23.97 11.08
C ALA A 130 -23.54 -22.66 10.70
N VAL A 131 -24.08 -21.50 11.11
CA VAL A 131 -23.44 -20.19 10.84
C VAL A 131 -22.15 -20.02 11.65
N LEU A 132 -22.13 -20.48 12.91
CA LEU A 132 -20.93 -20.45 13.74
C LEU A 132 -19.82 -21.34 13.15
N GLN A 133 -20.16 -22.56 12.74
CA GLN A 133 -19.20 -23.45 12.06
C GLN A 133 -18.62 -22.83 10.78
N GLN A 134 -19.45 -22.16 9.97
CA GLN A 134 -18.98 -21.43 8.78
C GLN A 134 -18.05 -20.26 9.15
N THR A 135 -18.36 -19.57 10.24
CA THR A 135 -17.54 -18.47 10.76
C THR A 135 -16.18 -18.97 11.23
N GLU A 136 -16.11 -20.09 11.94
CA GLU A 136 -14.83 -20.71 12.35
C GLU A 136 -13.96 -21.07 11.15
N ALA A 137 -14.56 -21.60 10.08
CA ALA A 137 -13.84 -21.88 8.84
C ALA A 137 -13.29 -20.60 8.19
N VAL A 138 -14.08 -19.52 8.16
CA VAL A 138 -13.63 -18.20 7.66
C VAL A 138 -12.53 -17.62 8.55
N LEU A 139 -12.64 -17.72 9.87
CA LEU A 139 -11.62 -17.25 10.81
C LEU A 139 -10.30 -18.03 10.67
N THR A 140 -10.36 -19.33 10.42
CA THR A 140 -9.18 -20.16 10.12
C THR A 140 -8.52 -19.73 8.80
N ALA A 141 -9.32 -19.47 7.77
CA ALA A 141 -8.83 -18.95 6.50
C ALA A 141 -8.23 -17.53 6.66
N LEU A 142 -8.84 -16.68 7.47
CA LEU A 142 -8.31 -15.36 7.81
C LEU A 142 -6.97 -15.45 8.53
N GLY A 143 -6.85 -16.32 9.54
CA GLY A 143 -5.59 -16.51 10.28
C GLY A 143 -4.43 -16.93 9.38
N SER A 144 -4.66 -17.88 8.48
CA SER A 144 -3.64 -18.36 7.52
C SER A 144 -3.28 -17.33 6.44
N THR A 145 -4.25 -16.57 5.95
CA THR A 145 -4.02 -15.57 4.89
C THR A 145 -3.48 -14.24 5.42
N ALA A 146 -3.78 -13.88 6.68
CA ALA A 146 -3.34 -12.63 7.30
C ALA A 146 -1.83 -12.47 7.24
N PHE A 147 -1.06 -13.40 7.81
CA PHE A 147 0.40 -13.29 7.88
C PHE A 147 1.06 -13.39 6.51
N THR A 148 0.47 -14.16 5.59
CA THR A 148 0.93 -14.20 4.19
C THR A 148 0.77 -12.84 3.52
N ALA A 149 -0.41 -12.21 3.64
CA ALA A 149 -0.67 -10.88 3.10
C ALA A 149 0.28 -9.83 3.71
N GLN A 150 0.48 -9.88 5.04
CA GLN A 150 1.38 -8.97 5.77
C GLN A 150 2.84 -9.15 5.35
N ALA A 151 3.31 -10.39 5.20
CA ALA A 151 4.67 -10.68 4.75
C ALA A 151 4.92 -10.16 3.34
N MET A 152 3.99 -10.40 2.41
CA MET A 152 4.10 -9.88 1.04
C MET A 152 4.10 -8.37 1.00
N LEU A 153 3.26 -7.70 1.80
CA LEU A 153 3.20 -6.25 1.86
C LEU A 153 4.48 -5.65 2.48
N GLY A 154 4.99 -6.25 3.57
CA GLY A 154 6.28 -5.89 4.15
C GLY A 154 7.43 -6.03 3.15
N ALA A 155 7.48 -7.14 2.40
CA ALA A 155 8.47 -7.37 1.35
C ALA A 155 8.36 -6.34 0.21
N SER A 156 7.13 -6.01 -0.22
CA SER A 156 6.85 -4.95 -1.19
C SER A 156 7.39 -3.60 -0.74
N VAL A 157 7.15 -3.22 0.52
CA VAL A 157 7.66 -1.97 1.12
C VAL A 157 9.19 -2.00 1.22
N ALA A 158 9.78 -3.12 1.65
CA ALA A 158 11.23 -3.27 1.76
C ALA A 158 11.91 -3.08 0.40
N LEU A 159 11.36 -3.70 -0.64
CA LEU A 159 11.84 -3.57 -2.01
C LEU A 159 11.66 -2.15 -2.55
N SER A 160 10.54 -1.48 -2.26
CA SER A 160 10.38 -0.06 -2.57
C SER A 160 11.49 0.77 -1.93
N GLY A 161 11.73 0.61 -0.63
CA GLY A 161 12.82 1.29 0.07
C GLY A 161 14.19 1.05 -0.58
N ALA A 162 14.48 -0.20 -0.94
CA ALA A 162 15.71 -0.55 -1.65
C ALA A 162 15.82 0.11 -3.03
N VAL A 163 14.71 0.25 -3.78
CA VAL A 163 14.67 0.99 -5.04
C VAL A 163 14.94 2.48 -4.80
N PHE A 164 14.24 3.11 -3.85
CA PHE A 164 14.40 4.55 -3.57
C PHE A 164 15.74 4.88 -2.90
N SER A 165 16.42 3.93 -2.26
CA SER A 165 17.79 4.15 -1.74
C SER A 165 18.81 4.41 -2.85
N ARG A 166 18.49 4.00 -4.08
CA ARG A 166 19.28 4.22 -5.31
C ARG A 166 18.71 5.35 -6.17
N SER A 167 17.81 6.16 -5.61
CA SER A 167 17.19 7.25 -6.34
C SER A 167 18.10 8.46 -6.43
N HIS A 168 17.99 9.20 -7.54
CA HIS A 168 18.60 10.52 -7.70
C HIS A 168 17.66 11.67 -7.25
N LEU A 169 16.38 11.36 -7.00
CA LEU A 169 15.36 12.33 -6.58
C LEU A 169 15.15 12.35 -5.06
N VAL A 170 15.60 11.31 -4.37
CA VAL A 170 15.36 11.10 -2.94
C VAL A 170 16.71 10.82 -2.26
N PRO A 171 17.01 11.43 -1.10
CA PRO A 171 18.20 11.09 -0.34
C PRO A 171 18.25 9.60 0.00
N GLY A 172 19.38 8.95 -0.21
CA GLY A 172 19.50 7.49 -0.04
C GLY A 172 19.09 6.97 1.34
N TRP A 173 19.29 7.77 2.40
CA TRP A 173 18.87 7.43 3.76
C TRP A 173 17.35 7.31 3.91
N VAL A 174 16.55 8.10 3.18
CA VAL A 174 15.08 7.99 3.18
C VAL A 174 14.66 6.66 2.56
N GLY A 175 15.33 6.21 1.50
CA GLY A 175 15.13 4.89 0.92
C GLY A 175 15.46 3.77 1.90
N TRP A 176 16.58 3.88 2.61
CA TRP A 176 16.96 2.93 3.66
C TRP A 176 15.95 2.86 4.82
N CYS A 177 15.39 4.00 5.26
CA CYS A 177 14.31 4.00 6.26
C CYS A 177 13.12 3.12 5.80
N GLY A 178 12.72 3.22 4.53
CA GLY A 178 11.68 2.36 3.96
C GLY A 178 12.07 0.90 3.90
N ALA A 179 13.33 0.60 3.56
CA ALA A 179 13.84 -0.76 3.51
C ALA A 179 13.80 -1.42 4.91
N VAL A 180 14.23 -0.68 5.94
CA VAL A 180 14.16 -1.11 7.34
C VAL A 180 12.72 -1.28 7.79
N ALA A 181 11.84 -0.33 7.47
CA ALA A 181 10.42 -0.39 7.82
C ALA A 181 9.75 -1.65 7.25
N GLY A 182 9.90 -1.88 5.94
CA GLY A 182 9.34 -3.06 5.28
C GLY A 182 9.96 -4.37 5.75
N THR A 183 11.27 -4.39 6.03
CA THR A 183 11.96 -5.59 6.54
C THR A 183 11.46 -5.94 7.93
N GLY A 184 11.33 -4.97 8.84
CA GLY A 184 10.78 -5.21 10.17
C GLY A 184 9.34 -5.69 10.12
N TRP A 185 8.53 -5.14 9.22
CA TRP A 185 7.16 -5.63 8.96
C TRP A 185 7.18 -7.09 8.47
N LEU A 186 7.97 -7.40 7.44
CA LEU A 186 8.12 -8.76 6.92
C LEU A 186 8.55 -9.74 8.01
N VAL A 187 9.56 -9.39 8.81
CA VAL A 187 10.04 -10.23 9.92
C VAL A 187 8.92 -10.44 10.94
N GLY A 188 8.19 -9.39 11.33
CA GLY A 188 7.04 -9.52 12.22
C GLY A 188 5.97 -10.47 11.67
N ALA A 189 5.70 -10.43 10.36
CA ALA A 189 4.75 -11.33 9.72
C ALA A 189 5.24 -12.79 9.69
N LEU A 190 6.52 -13.02 9.38
CA LEU A 190 7.12 -14.36 9.40
C LEU A 190 7.17 -14.95 10.81
N LEU A 191 7.33 -14.12 11.83
CA LEU A 191 7.29 -14.50 13.25
C LEU A 191 5.86 -14.59 13.80
N VAL A 192 4.83 -14.30 12.99
CA VAL A 192 3.43 -14.33 13.41
C VAL A 192 3.18 -13.40 14.62
N ASN A 193 3.87 -12.25 14.65
CA ASN A 193 3.93 -11.36 15.82
C ASN A 193 3.48 -9.94 15.50
N PHE A 194 2.24 -9.61 15.87
CA PHE A 194 1.68 -8.27 15.69
C PHE A 194 2.41 -7.18 16.48
N ALA A 195 3.03 -7.49 17.62
CA ALA A 195 3.80 -6.51 18.38
C ALA A 195 5.03 -6.00 17.60
N VAL A 196 5.53 -6.81 16.67
CA VAL A 196 6.58 -6.40 15.73
C VAL A 196 5.95 -5.73 14.51
N ILE A 197 4.90 -6.29 13.92
CA ILE A 197 4.26 -5.74 12.71
C ILE A 197 3.80 -4.30 12.91
N VAL A 198 3.03 -4.03 13.97
CA VAL A 198 2.37 -2.73 14.20
C VAL A 198 3.33 -1.52 14.16
N PRO A 199 4.45 -1.49 14.92
CA PRO A 199 5.35 -0.34 14.88
C PRO A 199 6.03 -0.17 13.52
N PHE A 200 6.32 -1.25 12.79
CA PHE A 200 6.93 -1.16 11.47
C PHE A 200 5.93 -0.75 10.38
N THR A 201 4.66 -1.11 10.52
CA THR A 201 3.57 -0.58 9.69
C THR A 201 3.41 0.93 9.93
N ALA A 202 3.45 1.39 11.19
CA ALA A 202 3.41 2.81 11.52
C ALA A 202 4.63 3.57 10.96
N LEU A 203 5.83 2.99 11.07
CA LEU A 203 7.04 3.55 10.46
C LEU A 203 6.91 3.64 8.93
N THR A 204 6.26 2.67 8.30
CA THR A 204 5.97 2.70 6.86
C THR A 204 5.08 3.89 6.50
N TRP A 205 4.05 4.20 7.30
CA TRP A 205 3.19 5.36 7.05
C TRP A 205 3.95 6.69 7.16
N LEU A 206 4.82 6.83 8.17
CA LEU A 206 5.69 7.99 8.28
C LEU A 206 6.63 8.10 7.09
N TRP A 207 7.21 6.97 6.69
CA TRP A 207 8.11 6.90 5.56
C TRP A 207 7.44 7.30 4.23
N THR A 208 6.19 6.88 3.95
CA THR A 208 5.51 7.28 2.71
C THR A 208 5.29 8.80 2.64
N VAL A 209 4.99 9.44 3.78
CA VAL A 209 4.90 10.90 3.89
C VAL A 209 6.26 11.55 3.69
N MET A 210 7.30 11.04 4.33
CA MET A 210 8.68 11.54 4.16
C MET A 210 9.17 11.42 2.72
N LEU A 211 8.83 10.32 2.04
CA LEU A 211 9.18 10.06 0.65
C LEU A 211 8.47 11.03 -0.32
N ALA A 212 7.21 11.38 -0.04
CA ALA A 212 6.41 12.28 -0.88
C ALA A 212 7.02 13.68 -1.01
N VAL A 213 7.64 14.22 0.05
CA VAL A 213 8.20 15.58 0.08
C VAL A 213 9.29 15.83 -0.97
N PRO A 214 10.42 15.07 -0.99
CA PRO A 214 11.47 15.28 -1.99
C PRO A 214 10.98 14.98 -3.42
N LEU A 215 10.13 13.97 -3.60
CA LEU A 215 9.54 13.66 -4.91
C LEU A 215 8.68 14.81 -5.44
N TRP A 216 7.88 15.45 -4.57
CA TRP A 216 7.06 16.60 -4.95
C TRP A 216 7.92 17.79 -5.34
N ARG A 217 8.99 18.06 -4.59
CA ARG A 217 9.96 19.13 -4.90
C ARG A 217 10.72 18.86 -6.20
N GLY A 218 11.03 17.61 -6.54
CA GLY A 218 11.61 17.24 -7.83
C GLY A 218 10.66 17.53 -8.98
N ALA A 219 9.39 17.16 -8.84
CA ALA A 219 8.36 17.34 -9.86
C ALA A 219 7.95 18.79 -10.13
N THR A 220 8.29 19.75 -9.24
CA THR A 220 8.07 21.18 -9.51
C THR A 220 9.21 21.79 -10.34
N ARG A 221 10.44 21.30 -10.16
CA ARG A 221 11.63 21.80 -10.88
C ARG A 221 11.62 21.44 -12.36
N GLU A 222 11.12 20.26 -12.72
CA GLU A 222 11.00 19.83 -14.12
C GLU A 222 9.95 20.64 -14.92
N THR A 223 8.98 21.26 -14.24
CA THR A 223 7.92 22.05 -14.90
C THR A 223 8.26 23.53 -15.04
N ALA A 224 9.37 24.01 -14.46
CA ALA A 224 9.77 25.40 -14.61
C ALA A 224 10.31 25.63 -16.03
N PRO A 225 9.83 26.64 -16.78
CA PRO A 225 10.40 26.96 -18.07
C PRO A 225 11.90 27.25 -17.90
N PRO A 226 12.77 26.84 -18.84
CA PRO A 226 14.18 27.19 -18.78
C PRO A 226 14.27 28.70 -18.63
N ALA A 227 14.96 29.18 -17.59
CA ALA A 227 15.17 30.60 -17.38
C ALA A 227 15.67 31.17 -18.71
N SER A 228 14.83 31.97 -19.36
CA SER A 228 15.12 32.55 -20.67
C SER A 228 16.52 33.13 -20.60
N ALA A 229 17.43 32.61 -21.43
CA ALA A 229 18.78 33.11 -21.56
C ALA A 229 18.66 34.63 -21.72
N VAL A 230 19.09 35.38 -20.70
CA VAL A 230 19.13 36.83 -20.75
C VAL A 230 19.92 37.16 -22.01
N PRO A 231 19.33 37.81 -23.02
CA PRO A 231 20.08 38.16 -24.21
C PRO A 231 21.23 39.04 -23.75
N SER A 232 22.45 38.57 -23.95
CA SER A 232 23.66 39.36 -23.76
C SER A 232 23.52 40.55 -24.69
N GLY A 233 23.05 41.68 -24.15
CA GLY A 233 22.96 42.92 -24.88
C GLY A 233 24.35 43.25 -25.41
N SER A 234 24.51 43.14 -26.72
CA SER A 234 25.64 43.72 -27.41
C SER A 234 25.49 45.23 -27.33
N SER A 235 26.16 45.84 -26.35
CA SER A 235 26.54 47.24 -26.44
C SER A 235 27.54 47.36 -27.58
N GLY A 236 27.01 47.60 -28.79
CA GLY A 236 27.79 48.07 -29.92
C GLY A 236 27.95 49.58 -29.82
N ASP A 237 29.22 49.99 -29.79
CA ASP A 237 29.71 51.36 -29.94
C ASP A 237 29.38 51.96 -31.32
#